data_AF-A0A519VRH7-F1
#
_entry.id   AF-A0A519VRH7-F1
#
_cell.length_a   1.000
_cell.length_b   1.000
_cell.length_c   1.000
_cell.angle_alpha   90.00
_cell.angle_beta   90.00
_cell.angle_gamma   90.00
#
_symmetry.space_group_name_H-M   'P 1'
#
loop_
_entity.id
_entity.type
_entity.pdbx_description
1 polymer ?
#
loop_
_entity_poly.entity_id
_entity_poly.type
_entity_poly.pdbx_seq_one_letter_code
_entity_poly.pdbx_strand_id
1 'polypeptide(L)'
;MNYPDTYKGPVKDTYFGTIINDPYRWLEDDQSAETKDWVTRQNETTQSYLAQIPFRSAIKARLTQLMNYEKYSQPFSEGAYTYFYKNSGLQNQSILYRQRGEEDPEVFLDPNTFSEDATTSLANIKFSKDGSLVAYQLSKGGSDWTSAVVIRAEDKSVIGDTLVNIKFSDIAWQGNEGFYYSSYDQPKEGSPLSGLTQHHKLYYHKLGTPQSDDQLIFGGNQTPRRYIGAYLTEDERYLIISASNSTSGNELYLKDLSVESSEIITVINNFDSNHYLVDNIGSKLYIYTNLEAPNGKIVTVDAAQPQPSHWKDLIPETDN
;
A
#
# COMPACT_ATOMS: atom_id res chain seq x y z
N MET A 1 -5.87 24.58 -33.86
CA MET A 1 -5.03 23.75 -32.99
C MET A 1 -4.45 22.66 -33.87
N ASN A 2 -3.12 22.57 -33.96
CA ASN A 2 -2.45 21.55 -34.76
C ASN A 2 -1.97 20.47 -33.79
N TYR A 3 -2.51 19.27 -33.90
CA TYR A 3 -2.07 18.16 -33.06
C TYR A 3 -0.75 17.60 -33.59
N PRO A 4 0.12 17.10 -32.71
CA PRO A 4 1.31 16.39 -33.14
C PRO A 4 0.94 15.16 -33.98
N ASP A 5 1.66 14.96 -35.09
CA ASP A 5 1.49 13.75 -35.89
C ASP A 5 1.76 12.52 -35.03
N THR A 6 0.84 11.56 -35.11
CA THR A 6 0.90 10.28 -34.39
C THR A 6 0.88 9.17 -35.41
N TYR A 7 2.02 8.51 -35.58
CA TYR A 7 2.17 7.41 -36.53
C TYR A 7 1.16 6.29 -36.25
N LYS A 8 0.55 5.78 -37.31
CA LYS A 8 -0.38 4.64 -37.27
C LYS A 8 0.35 3.39 -37.76
N GLY A 9 0.76 2.55 -36.81
CA GLY A 9 1.38 1.27 -37.06
C GLY A 9 0.40 0.21 -37.60
N PRO A 10 0.93 -0.93 -38.10
CA PRO A 10 0.13 -1.97 -38.72
C PRO A 10 -0.34 -3.06 -37.74
N VAL A 11 -0.14 -2.91 -36.43
CA VAL A 11 -0.42 -3.96 -35.44
C VAL A 11 -1.90 -4.32 -35.44
N LYS A 12 -2.18 -5.63 -35.39
CA LYS A 12 -3.53 -6.20 -35.31
C LYS A 12 -3.52 -7.38 -34.35
N ASP A 13 -4.52 -7.40 -33.48
CA ASP A 13 -4.79 -8.52 -32.59
C ASP A 13 -5.99 -9.32 -33.10
N THR A 14 -6.06 -10.59 -32.74
CA THR A 14 -7.21 -11.46 -33.09
C THR A 14 -7.85 -11.99 -31.82
N TYR A 15 -9.11 -11.65 -31.60
CA TYR A 15 -9.90 -12.12 -30.47
C TYR A 15 -11.06 -12.97 -30.98
N PHE A 16 -11.05 -14.27 -30.68
CA PHE A 16 -12.09 -15.21 -31.08
C PHE A 16 -12.45 -15.15 -32.58
N GLY A 17 -11.42 -14.98 -33.43
CA GLY A 17 -11.56 -14.88 -34.88
C GLY A 17 -11.87 -13.48 -35.42
N THR A 18 -12.11 -12.49 -34.56
CA THR A 18 -12.30 -11.09 -34.95
C THR A 18 -10.97 -10.35 -34.93
N ILE A 19 -10.62 -9.71 -36.05
CA ILE A 19 -9.40 -8.90 -36.17
C ILE A 19 -9.67 -7.48 -35.67
N ILE A 20 -8.86 -7.01 -34.72
CA ILE A 20 -8.90 -5.66 -34.16
C ILE A 20 -7.57 -4.96 -34.49
N ASN A 21 -7.62 -3.80 -35.15
CA ASN A 21 -6.42 -3.02 -35.45
C ASN A 21 -6.07 -2.14 -34.24
N ASP A 22 -4.80 -2.14 -33.86
CA ASP A 22 -4.27 -1.27 -32.80
C ASP A 22 -3.11 -0.41 -33.33
N PRO A 23 -3.43 0.70 -34.04
CA PRO A 23 -2.43 1.47 -34.76
C PRO A 23 -1.45 2.21 -33.85
N TYR A 24 -1.70 2.29 -32.55
CA TYR A 24 -0.88 3.04 -31.61
C TYR A 24 -0.18 2.16 -30.57
N ARG A 25 -0.13 0.84 -30.78
CA ARG A 25 0.56 -0.13 -29.92
C ARG A 25 1.98 0.30 -29.54
N TRP A 26 2.68 1.02 -30.42
CA TRP A 26 4.04 1.51 -30.15
C TRP A 26 4.11 2.47 -28.95
N LEU A 27 3.02 3.15 -28.58
CA LEU A 27 2.94 3.99 -27.38
C LEU A 27 2.87 3.18 -26.07
N GLU A 28 2.66 1.86 -26.13
CA GLU A 28 2.73 0.99 -24.94
C GLU A 28 4.17 0.77 -24.44
N ASP A 29 5.18 1.00 -25.28
CA ASP A 29 6.58 1.01 -24.86
C ASP A 29 6.91 2.36 -24.21
N ASP A 30 6.85 2.39 -22.88
CA ASP A 30 7.09 3.57 -22.06
C ASP A 30 8.58 3.93 -21.91
N GLN A 31 9.49 3.11 -22.45
CA GLN A 31 10.93 3.34 -22.44
C GLN A 31 11.47 3.81 -23.80
N SER A 32 10.67 3.71 -24.88
CA SER A 32 11.10 4.10 -26.21
C SER A 32 11.33 5.61 -26.34
N ALA A 33 12.33 5.98 -27.14
CA ALA A 33 12.59 7.38 -27.48
C ALA A 33 11.42 8.01 -28.26
N GLU A 34 10.71 7.21 -29.06
CA GLU A 34 9.57 7.66 -29.86
C GLU A 34 8.38 8.05 -28.96
N THR A 35 8.05 7.22 -27.97
CA THR A 35 6.99 7.51 -26.99
C THR A 35 7.34 8.75 -26.19
N LYS A 36 8.60 8.89 -25.75
CA LYS A 36 9.07 10.07 -25.02
C LYS A 36 8.95 11.36 -25.83
N ASP A 37 9.35 11.33 -27.10
CA ASP A 37 9.19 12.46 -28.02
C ASP A 37 7.71 12.82 -28.21
N TRP A 38 6.85 11.81 -28.44
CA TRP A 38 5.42 12.02 -28.59
C TRP A 38 4.79 12.68 -27.36
N VAL A 39 5.09 12.19 -26.15
CA VAL A 39 4.61 12.80 -24.89
C VAL A 39 5.06 14.25 -24.79
N THR A 40 6.30 14.56 -25.18
CA THR A 40 6.83 15.93 -25.17
C THR A 40 6.02 16.84 -26.09
N ARG A 41 5.81 16.44 -27.35
CA ARG A 41 5.03 17.23 -28.33
C ARG A 41 3.56 17.40 -27.92
N GLN A 42 2.95 16.40 -27.30
CA GLN A 42 1.59 16.50 -26.76
C GLN A 42 1.52 17.50 -25.60
N ASN A 43 2.50 17.47 -24.69
CA ASN A 43 2.60 18.44 -23.61
C ASN A 43 2.82 19.87 -24.14
N GLU A 44 3.66 20.07 -25.14
CA GLU A 44 3.87 21.38 -25.78
C GLU A 44 2.58 21.95 -26.37
N THR A 45 1.84 21.12 -27.12
CA THR A 45 0.54 21.49 -27.71
C THR A 45 -0.46 21.88 -26.61
N THR A 46 -0.54 21.07 -25.56
CA THR A 46 -1.44 21.30 -24.42
C THR A 46 -1.09 22.57 -23.66
N GLN A 47 0.18 22.76 -23.29
CA GLN A 47 0.62 23.95 -22.56
C GLN A 47 0.46 25.22 -23.40
N SER A 48 0.71 25.16 -24.70
CA SER A 48 0.50 26.27 -25.64
C SER A 48 -0.97 26.69 -25.71
N TYR A 49 -1.90 25.73 -25.62
CA TYR A 49 -3.33 26.04 -25.56
C TYR A 49 -3.74 26.59 -24.21
N LEU A 50 -3.34 25.93 -23.12
CA LEU A 50 -3.65 26.40 -21.77
C LEU A 50 -3.07 27.80 -21.48
N ALA A 51 -1.96 28.18 -22.11
CA ALA A 51 -1.37 29.51 -22.01
C ALA A 51 -2.24 30.63 -22.63
N GLN A 52 -3.17 30.29 -23.53
CA GLN A 52 -4.08 31.26 -24.16
C GLN A 52 -5.25 31.64 -23.25
N ILE A 53 -5.50 30.90 -22.17
CA ILE A 53 -6.64 31.12 -21.27
C ILE A 53 -6.34 32.33 -20.37
N PRO A 54 -7.01 33.49 -20.56
CA PRO A 54 -6.60 34.74 -19.92
C PRO A 54 -6.76 34.73 -18.39
N PHE A 55 -7.63 33.87 -17.87
CA PHE A 55 -7.92 33.75 -16.44
C PHE A 55 -7.22 32.56 -15.76
N ARG A 56 -6.36 31.78 -16.45
CA ARG A 56 -5.67 30.62 -15.85
C ARG A 56 -4.84 31.01 -14.63
N SER A 57 -4.10 32.11 -14.71
CA SER A 57 -3.29 32.62 -13.58
C SER A 57 -4.16 33.10 -12.42
N ALA A 58 -5.33 33.69 -12.70
CA ALA A 58 -6.27 34.12 -11.66
C ALA A 58 -6.87 32.92 -10.92
N ILE A 59 -7.22 31.84 -11.64
CA ILE A 59 -7.66 30.57 -11.03
C ILE A 59 -6.56 29.99 -10.16
N LYS A 60 -5.33 29.87 -10.68
CA LYS A 60 -4.18 29.36 -9.90
C LYS A 60 -3.98 30.18 -8.63
N ALA A 61 -3.96 31.50 -8.73
CA ALA A 61 -3.80 32.38 -7.57
C ALA A 61 -4.94 32.20 -6.54
N ARG A 62 -6.19 32.08 -7.00
CA ARG A 62 -7.32 31.87 -6.11
C ARG A 62 -7.24 30.51 -5.41
N LEU A 63 -6.90 29.44 -6.12
CA LEU A 63 -6.69 28.12 -5.53
C LEU A 63 -5.53 28.13 -4.54
N THR A 64 -4.39 28.75 -4.87
CA THR A 64 -3.25 28.89 -3.95
C THR A 64 -3.66 29.64 -2.68
N GLN A 65 -4.42 30.73 -2.79
CA GLN A 65 -4.92 31.46 -1.62
C GLN A 65 -5.84 30.59 -0.75
N LEU A 66 -6.78 29.87 -1.37
CA LEU A 66 -7.74 29.03 -0.66
C LEU A 66 -7.09 27.80 -0.01
N MET A 67 -6.01 27.28 -0.59
CA MET A 67 -5.27 26.14 -0.07
C MET A 67 -4.25 26.52 1.01
N ASN A 68 -3.85 27.80 1.10
CA ASN A 68 -2.82 28.26 2.05
C ASN A 68 -3.37 28.51 3.46
N TYR A 69 -3.74 27.44 4.14
CA TYR A 69 -4.15 27.42 5.55
C TYR A 69 -3.52 26.22 6.25
N GLU A 70 -3.29 26.35 7.56
CA GLU A 70 -2.72 25.26 8.36
C GLU A 70 -3.64 24.03 8.38
N LYS A 71 -3.03 22.85 8.25
CA LYS A 71 -3.73 21.56 8.23
C LYS A 71 -3.10 20.66 9.27
N TYR A 72 -3.94 19.94 10.00
CA TYR A 72 -3.53 18.96 11.01
C TYR A 72 -4.29 17.66 10.79
N SER A 73 -3.63 16.52 10.99
CA SER A 73 -4.33 15.24 11.13
C SER A 73 -4.91 15.09 12.53
N GLN A 74 -5.76 14.07 12.71
CA GLN A 74 -6.01 13.53 14.03
C GLN A 74 -4.68 13.05 14.63
N PRO A 75 -4.41 13.32 15.93
CA PRO A 75 -3.25 12.79 16.61
C PRO A 75 -3.40 11.30 16.91
N PHE A 76 -2.29 10.58 16.94
CA PHE A 76 -2.22 9.17 17.36
C PHE A 76 -1.01 8.97 18.28
N SER A 77 -1.09 8.03 19.22
CA SER A 77 -0.06 7.82 20.23
C SER A 77 0.70 6.52 19.98
N GLU A 78 2.02 6.59 20.03
CA GLU A 78 2.92 5.44 19.87
C GLU A 78 4.08 5.56 20.86
N GLY A 79 4.25 4.55 21.71
CA GLY A 79 5.20 4.60 22.82
C GLY A 79 4.97 5.83 23.72
N ALA A 80 6.03 6.62 23.92
CA ALA A 80 6.01 7.81 24.78
C ALA A 80 5.54 9.11 24.08
N TYR A 81 5.18 9.05 22.80
CA TYR A 81 4.90 10.24 22.00
C TYR A 81 3.51 10.22 21.38
N THR A 82 2.94 11.41 21.19
CA THR A 82 1.80 11.65 20.32
C THR A 82 2.30 12.22 18.99
N TYR A 83 1.91 11.59 17.89
CA TYR A 83 2.27 11.95 16.52
C TYR A 83 1.09 12.59 15.81
N PHE A 84 1.38 13.50 14.89
CA PHE A 84 0.38 14.11 14.02
C PHE A 84 1.04 14.71 12.78
N TYR A 85 0.32 14.70 11.67
CA TYR A 85 0.75 15.40 10.46
C TYR A 85 0.36 16.86 10.53
N LYS A 86 1.27 17.75 10.13
CA LYS A 86 1.02 19.18 9.95
C LYS A 86 1.47 19.64 8.57
N ASN A 87 0.70 20.54 7.97
CA ASN A 87 1.09 21.31 6.79
C ASN A 87 0.83 22.79 7.05
N SER A 88 1.83 23.64 6.90
CA SER A 88 1.74 25.09 7.14
C SER A 88 0.88 25.83 6.11
N GLY A 89 0.49 25.17 5.03
CA GLY A 89 -0.38 25.72 3.99
C GLY A 89 -0.11 25.10 2.64
N LEU A 90 1.09 25.36 2.12
CA LEU A 90 1.49 25.05 0.75
C LEU A 90 2.73 24.15 0.69
N GLN A 91 3.10 23.48 1.78
CA GLN A 91 4.17 22.48 1.71
C GLN A 91 3.73 21.36 0.77
N ASN A 92 4.65 20.88 -0.08
CA ASN A 92 4.36 19.83 -1.05
C ASN A 92 3.88 18.55 -0.36
N GLN A 93 4.51 18.20 0.76
CA GLN A 93 4.15 17.08 1.61
C GLN A 93 3.88 17.56 3.04
N SER A 94 2.90 16.97 3.72
CA SER A 94 2.71 17.18 5.15
C SER A 94 3.87 16.58 5.94
N ILE A 95 4.31 17.27 6.98
CA ILE A 95 5.38 16.83 7.87
C ILE A 95 4.76 16.04 9.02
N LEU A 96 5.38 14.92 9.40
CA LEU A 96 5.02 14.19 10.60
C LEU A 96 5.76 14.80 11.79
N TYR A 97 5.01 15.32 12.75
CA TYR A 97 5.50 15.82 14.03
C TYR A 97 5.29 14.78 15.12
N ARG A 98 6.02 14.93 16.23
CA ARG A 98 5.76 14.22 17.48
C ARG A 98 5.86 15.15 18.68
N GLN A 99 5.21 14.77 19.77
CA GLN A 99 5.18 15.51 21.02
C GLN A 99 5.25 14.54 22.20
N ARG A 100 6.09 14.83 23.19
CA ARG A 100 6.18 14.03 24.43
C ARG A 100 5.44 14.75 25.55
N GLY A 101 4.29 14.22 25.98
CA GLY A 101 3.47 14.86 27.01
C GLY A 101 3.10 16.30 26.64
N GLU A 102 3.48 17.26 27.49
CA GLU A 102 3.22 18.69 27.30
C GLU A 102 4.41 19.48 26.72
N GLU A 103 5.49 18.80 26.30
CA GLU A 103 6.62 19.44 25.64
C GLU A 103 6.21 20.06 24.30
N ASP A 104 7.03 20.97 23.75
CA ASP A 104 6.77 21.53 22.41
C ASP A 104 6.91 20.43 21.33
N PRO A 105 6.02 20.37 20.32
CA PRO A 105 6.15 19.41 19.24
C PRO A 105 7.43 19.62 18.43
N GLU A 106 8.08 18.52 18.06
CA GLU A 106 9.22 18.51 17.16
C GLU A 106 8.92 17.78 15.85
N VAL A 107 9.63 18.15 14.78
CA VAL A 107 9.56 17.41 13.51
C VAL A 107 10.07 16.00 13.76
N PHE A 108 9.29 14.98 13.41
CA PHE A 108 9.72 13.59 13.41
C PHE A 108 10.30 13.21 12.04
N LEU A 109 9.48 13.27 10.98
CA LEU A 109 9.87 13.01 9.60
C LEU A 109 9.34 14.12 8.68
N ASP A 110 10.20 14.66 7.82
CA ASP A 110 9.83 15.67 6.80
C ASP A 110 9.99 15.11 5.39
N PRO A 111 8.88 14.68 4.73
CA PRO A 111 8.95 14.13 3.38
C PRO A 111 9.37 15.13 2.30
N ASN A 112 9.29 16.45 2.57
CA ASN A 112 9.78 17.46 1.63
C ASN A 112 11.31 17.37 1.45
N THR A 113 12.02 16.69 2.36
CA THR A 113 13.48 16.48 2.29
C THR A 113 13.89 15.18 1.60
N PHE A 114 12.93 14.30 1.23
CA PHE A 114 13.24 13.01 0.63
C PHE A 114 13.66 13.08 -0.84
N SER A 115 13.44 14.23 -1.50
CA SER A 115 13.81 14.51 -2.89
C SER A 115 13.84 16.02 -3.13
N GLU A 116 14.67 16.49 -4.05
CA GLU A 116 14.82 17.92 -4.35
C GLU A 116 13.52 18.60 -4.78
N ASP A 117 12.64 17.87 -5.47
CA ASP A 117 11.34 18.35 -5.97
C ASP A 117 10.15 17.91 -5.11
N ALA A 118 10.41 17.26 -3.96
CA ALA A 118 9.41 16.68 -3.06
C ALA A 118 8.42 15.69 -3.71
N THR A 119 8.85 15.01 -4.79
CA THR A 119 8.07 13.96 -5.46
C THR A 119 8.22 12.58 -4.82
N THR A 120 9.12 12.42 -3.84
CA THR A 120 9.15 11.25 -2.96
C THR A 120 8.23 11.50 -1.75
N SER A 121 7.17 10.70 -1.62
CA SER A 121 6.21 10.80 -0.51
C SER A 121 6.42 9.72 0.54
N LEU A 122 6.00 10.00 1.78
CA LEU A 122 5.80 9.00 2.82
C LEU A 122 4.52 8.21 2.51
N ALA A 123 4.67 7.00 1.97
CA ALA A 123 3.56 6.16 1.53
C ALA A 123 2.85 5.45 2.70
N ASN A 124 3.61 5.07 3.73
CA ASN A 124 3.10 4.41 4.93
C ASN A 124 4.09 4.57 6.07
N ILE A 125 3.63 4.40 7.31
CA ILE A 125 4.46 4.39 8.51
C ILE A 125 3.83 3.46 9.56
N LYS A 126 4.65 2.58 10.14
CA LYS A 126 4.22 1.64 11.17
C LYS A 126 5.25 1.55 12.29
N PHE A 127 4.75 1.58 13.51
CA PHE A 127 5.54 1.49 14.73
C PHE A 127 5.57 0.04 15.22
N SER A 128 6.68 -0.38 15.83
CA SER A 128 6.68 -1.59 16.66
C SER A 128 5.70 -1.41 17.82
N LYS A 129 5.23 -2.50 18.42
CA LYS A 129 4.22 -2.46 19.49
C LYS A 129 4.59 -1.59 20.69
N ASP A 130 5.87 -1.52 21.04
CA ASP A 130 6.40 -0.67 22.11
C ASP A 130 6.68 0.78 21.67
N GLY A 131 6.51 1.10 20.38
CA GLY A 131 6.79 2.38 19.76
C GLY A 131 8.28 2.73 19.63
N SER A 132 9.20 1.81 19.91
CA SER A 132 10.64 2.09 19.89
C SER A 132 11.27 2.03 18.50
N LEU A 133 10.63 1.34 17.56
CA LEU A 133 11.06 1.20 16.17
C LEU A 133 9.98 1.70 15.21
N VAL A 134 10.41 2.20 14.07
CA VAL A 134 9.54 2.68 12.99
C VAL A 134 10.01 2.11 11.69
N ALA A 135 9.10 1.53 10.91
CA ALA A 135 9.32 1.25 9.50
C ALA A 135 8.44 2.17 8.69
N TYR A 136 9.02 2.88 7.73
CA TYR A 136 8.27 3.76 6.84
C TYR A 136 8.56 3.48 5.38
N GLN A 137 7.53 3.60 4.55
CA GLN A 137 7.59 3.35 3.12
C GLN A 137 7.72 4.64 2.34
N LEU A 138 8.61 4.65 1.36
CA LEU A 138 8.84 5.75 0.43
C LEU A 138 8.25 5.39 -0.94
N SER A 139 7.43 6.27 -1.52
CA SER A 139 7.00 6.17 -2.92
C SER A 139 7.65 7.28 -3.73
N LYS A 140 8.35 6.93 -4.80
CA LYS A 140 9.04 7.89 -5.68
C LYS A 140 8.17 8.19 -6.90
N GLY A 141 7.93 9.47 -7.16
CA GLY A 141 7.19 9.92 -8.35
C GLY A 141 5.73 9.46 -8.38
N GLY A 142 5.16 9.08 -7.22
CA GLY A 142 3.78 8.58 -7.12
C GLY A 142 3.58 7.14 -7.59
N SER A 143 4.66 6.35 -7.72
CA SER A 143 4.58 4.92 -8.07
C SER A 143 3.98 4.09 -6.93
N ASP A 144 3.25 3.03 -7.27
CA ASP A 144 2.81 2.01 -6.30
C ASP A 144 3.99 1.19 -5.73
N TRP A 145 5.14 1.21 -6.40
CA TRP A 145 6.36 0.62 -5.87
C TRP A 145 6.91 1.50 -4.74
N THR A 146 7.26 0.83 -3.65
CA THR A 146 7.80 1.44 -2.45
C THR A 146 9.09 0.76 -2.01
N SER A 147 9.84 1.50 -1.20
CA SER A 147 10.96 0.98 -0.42
C SER A 147 10.72 1.25 1.06
N ALA A 148 11.14 0.37 1.96
CA ALA A 148 10.97 0.55 3.40
C ALA A 148 12.30 0.87 4.08
N VAL A 149 12.29 1.89 4.94
CA VAL A 149 13.41 2.26 5.82
C VAL A 149 13.00 2.00 7.25
N VAL A 150 13.89 1.40 8.03
CA VAL A 150 13.68 1.17 9.46
C VAL A 150 14.53 2.15 10.25
N ILE A 151 13.95 2.80 11.26
CA ILE A 151 14.64 3.71 12.17
C ILE A 151 14.32 3.39 13.63
N ARG A 152 15.20 3.78 14.54
CA ARG A 152 14.85 3.93 15.96
C ARG A 152 13.97 5.16 16.13
N ALA A 153 12.87 5.03 16.84
CA ALA A 153 11.98 6.17 17.08
C ALA A 153 12.72 7.28 17.85
N GLU A 154 13.51 6.94 18.88
CA GLU A 154 14.14 7.93 19.77
C GLU A 154 15.03 8.95 19.03
N ASP A 155 16.05 8.48 18.32
CA ASP A 155 17.10 9.30 17.71
C ASP A 155 17.04 9.33 16.17
N LYS A 156 16.09 8.60 15.56
CA LYS A 156 15.88 8.48 14.12
C LYS A 156 17.06 7.85 13.37
N SER A 157 17.93 7.14 14.09
CA SER A 157 19.02 6.38 13.48
C SER A 157 18.46 5.24 12.63
N VAL A 158 18.99 5.11 11.42
CA VAL A 158 18.61 4.05 10.46
C VAL A 158 19.16 2.70 10.94
N ILE A 159 18.34 1.65 10.80
CA ILE A 159 18.67 0.27 11.13
C ILE A 159 18.73 -0.54 9.83
N GLY A 160 19.90 -1.10 9.53
CA GLY A 160 20.08 -1.96 8.36
C GLY A 160 19.95 -1.21 7.03
N ASP A 161 19.78 -1.99 5.96
CA ASP A 161 19.62 -1.48 4.61
C ASP A 161 18.16 -1.14 4.29
N THR A 162 17.94 -0.31 3.27
CA THR A 162 16.59 -0.03 2.76
C THR A 162 16.06 -1.23 1.97
N LEU A 163 14.87 -1.72 2.35
CA LEU A 163 14.20 -2.81 1.65
C LEU A 163 13.56 -2.28 0.37
N VAL A 164 13.61 -3.06 -0.72
CA VAL A 164 13.08 -2.67 -2.04
C VAL A 164 12.03 -3.63 -2.56
N ASN A 165 11.40 -3.27 -3.69
CA ASN A 165 10.40 -4.09 -4.40
C ASN A 165 9.11 -4.34 -3.59
N ILE A 166 8.77 -3.45 -2.67
CA ILE A 166 7.56 -3.55 -1.87
C ILE A 166 6.42 -2.87 -2.64
N LYS A 167 5.25 -3.51 -2.77
CA LYS A 167 4.12 -2.95 -3.52
C LYS A 167 2.82 -3.52 -2.98
N PHE A 168 1.80 -2.68 -2.77
CA PHE A 168 0.52 -3.08 -2.18
C PHE A 168 0.67 -3.85 -0.85
N SER A 169 1.54 -3.33 0.02
CA SER A 169 1.92 -3.97 1.28
C SER A 169 1.65 -3.04 2.45
N ASP A 170 1.14 -3.60 3.53
CA ASP A 170 1.30 -3.00 4.85
C ASP A 170 2.59 -3.49 5.52
N ILE A 171 2.92 -2.97 6.71
CA ILE A 171 4.00 -3.49 7.56
C ILE A 171 3.40 -3.98 8.87
N ALA A 172 3.59 -5.26 9.18
CA ALA A 172 3.08 -5.87 10.40
C ALA A 172 4.25 -6.28 11.30
N TRP A 173 4.56 -5.46 12.29
CA TRP A 173 5.61 -5.75 13.28
C TRP A 173 5.29 -7.00 14.09
N GLN A 174 6.34 -7.76 14.43
CA GLN A 174 6.31 -8.83 15.42
C GLN A 174 7.31 -8.48 16.53
N GLY A 175 6.81 -7.84 17.58
CA GLY A 175 7.62 -7.23 18.62
C GLY A 175 8.63 -6.25 18.02
N ASN A 176 9.90 -6.48 18.35
CA ASN A 176 11.04 -5.67 17.87
C ASN A 176 12.06 -6.52 17.09
N GLU A 177 11.71 -7.76 16.74
CA GLU A 177 12.60 -8.68 16.05
C GLU A 177 12.56 -8.48 14.53
N GLY A 178 11.40 -8.08 14.00
CA GLY A 178 11.15 -8.02 12.57
C GLY A 178 9.70 -7.68 12.24
N PHE A 179 9.37 -7.75 10.96
CA PHE A 179 8.03 -7.46 10.46
C PHE A 179 7.70 -8.26 9.20
N TYR A 180 6.39 -8.47 8.98
CA TYR A 180 5.86 -9.02 7.75
C TYR A 180 5.60 -7.91 6.73
N TYR A 181 5.88 -8.19 5.46
CA TYR A 181 5.60 -7.31 4.34
C TYR A 181 5.39 -8.12 3.05
N SER A 182 4.63 -7.57 2.11
CA SER A 182 4.37 -8.17 0.82
C SER A 182 5.20 -7.54 -0.29
N SER A 183 5.65 -8.36 -1.23
CA SER A 183 6.55 -7.96 -2.30
C SER A 183 6.31 -8.76 -3.57
N TYR A 184 6.63 -8.15 -4.72
CA TYR A 184 6.68 -8.84 -6.00
C TYR A 184 8.11 -8.94 -6.50
N ASP A 185 8.37 -9.98 -7.28
CA ASP A 185 9.54 -9.95 -8.15
C ASP A 185 9.40 -8.79 -9.16
N GLN A 186 10.52 -8.16 -9.48
CA GLN A 186 10.55 -7.19 -10.57
C GLN A 186 10.12 -7.87 -11.88
N PRO A 187 9.26 -7.24 -12.71
CA PRO A 187 8.90 -7.78 -14.00
C PRO A 187 10.14 -8.06 -14.87
N LYS A 188 10.16 -9.20 -15.56
CA LYS A 188 11.25 -9.58 -16.47
C LYS A 188 11.17 -8.87 -17.83
N GLU A 189 9.96 -8.48 -18.22
CA GLU A 189 9.65 -7.83 -19.49
C GLU A 189 8.96 -6.49 -19.21
N GLY A 190 9.23 -5.50 -20.06
CA GLY A 190 8.72 -4.13 -19.91
C GLY A 190 9.44 -3.35 -18.80
N SER A 191 8.91 -2.16 -18.51
CA SER A 191 9.39 -1.37 -17.38
C SER A 191 8.78 -1.86 -16.07
N PRO A 192 9.35 -1.54 -14.90
CA PRO A 192 8.67 -1.76 -13.62
C PRO A 192 7.29 -1.09 -13.51
N LEU A 193 6.98 -0.10 -14.35
CA LEU A 193 5.73 0.66 -14.31
C LEU A 193 4.62 0.01 -15.14
N SER A 194 4.97 -0.67 -16.24
CA SER A 194 4.04 -1.32 -17.17
C SER A 194 4.06 -2.86 -17.07
N GLY A 195 5.15 -3.41 -16.56
CA GLY A 195 5.38 -4.84 -16.43
C GLY A 195 4.40 -5.53 -15.48
N LEU A 196 3.95 -6.71 -15.88
CA LEU A 196 2.91 -7.46 -15.19
C LEU A 196 3.42 -8.07 -13.88
N THR A 197 2.78 -7.71 -12.77
CA THR A 197 2.98 -8.31 -11.44
C THR A 197 1.77 -9.16 -11.04
N GLN A 198 1.93 -10.49 -10.96
CA GLN A 198 0.81 -11.42 -10.69
C GLN A 198 0.97 -12.31 -9.47
N HIS A 199 2.20 -12.60 -9.04
CA HIS A 199 2.46 -13.50 -7.90
C HIS A 199 3.01 -12.69 -6.74
N HIS A 200 2.12 -12.26 -5.86
CA HIS A 200 2.49 -11.55 -4.65
C HIS A 200 3.07 -12.53 -3.63
N LYS A 201 3.98 -12.07 -2.78
CA LYS A 201 4.69 -12.87 -1.79
C LYS A 201 4.69 -12.16 -0.46
N LEU A 202 4.26 -12.84 0.60
CA LEU A 202 4.40 -12.36 1.96
C LEU A 202 5.74 -12.84 2.52
N TYR A 203 6.59 -11.91 2.92
CA TYR A 203 7.89 -12.14 3.53
C TYR A 203 7.87 -11.74 5.01
N TYR A 204 8.78 -12.33 5.79
CA TYR A 204 9.18 -11.83 7.10
C TYR A 204 10.62 -11.32 7.02
N HIS A 205 10.81 -10.04 7.35
CA HIS A 205 12.12 -9.42 7.49
C HIS A 205 12.56 -9.47 8.95
N LYS A 206 13.72 -10.08 9.20
CA LYS A 206 14.37 -10.04 10.52
C LYS A 206 15.33 -8.86 10.57
N LEU A 207 15.28 -8.06 11.63
CA LEU A 207 16.20 -6.94 11.77
C LEU A 207 17.65 -7.42 11.88
N GLY A 208 18.54 -6.69 11.21
CA GLY A 208 19.97 -7.00 11.18
C GLY A 208 20.38 -8.07 10.17
N THR A 209 19.46 -8.60 9.36
CA THR A 209 19.78 -9.47 8.22
C THR A 209 19.55 -8.72 6.89
N PRO A 210 20.27 -9.08 5.82
CA PRO A 210 19.99 -8.52 4.50
C PRO A 210 18.63 -8.99 3.97
N GLN A 211 17.99 -8.20 3.10
CA GLN A 211 16.69 -8.54 2.49
C GLN A 211 16.71 -9.88 1.73
N SER A 212 17.88 -10.32 1.25
CA SER A 212 18.05 -11.62 0.57
C SER A 212 17.74 -12.83 1.46
N ASP A 213 17.79 -12.64 2.78
CA ASP A 213 17.61 -13.68 3.78
C ASP A 213 16.16 -13.70 4.31
N ASP A 214 15.32 -12.79 3.82
CA ASP A 214 13.92 -12.69 4.24
C ASP A 214 13.15 -13.98 3.92
N GLN A 215 12.39 -14.43 4.91
CA GLN A 215 11.70 -15.72 4.82
C GLN A 215 10.39 -15.56 4.06
N LEU A 216 10.19 -16.35 3.00
CA LEU A 216 8.90 -16.43 2.32
C LEU A 216 7.89 -17.17 3.22
N ILE A 217 6.86 -16.46 3.67
CA ILE A 217 5.84 -16.95 4.60
C ILE A 217 4.63 -17.51 3.85
N PHE A 218 4.17 -16.81 2.82
CA PHE A 218 2.97 -17.17 2.07
C PHE A 218 3.02 -16.62 0.64
N GLY A 219 2.30 -17.26 -0.29
CA GLY A 219 2.16 -16.79 -1.66
C GLY A 219 3.18 -17.36 -2.65
N GLY A 220 3.58 -16.54 -3.62
CA GLY A 220 4.50 -16.94 -4.69
C GLY A 220 3.95 -18.09 -5.54
N ASN A 221 4.83 -18.97 -6.03
CA ASN A 221 4.42 -20.08 -6.88
C ASN A 221 3.66 -21.18 -6.12
N GLN A 222 3.82 -21.28 -4.80
CA GLN A 222 3.12 -22.27 -3.99
C GLN A 222 1.64 -21.92 -3.85
N THR A 223 1.34 -20.63 -3.63
CA THR A 223 -0.04 -20.13 -3.56
C THR A 223 -0.16 -18.86 -4.42
N PRO A 224 -0.30 -18.99 -5.75
CA PRO A 224 -0.27 -17.85 -6.64
C PRO A 224 -1.52 -16.99 -6.45
N ARG A 225 -1.33 -15.80 -5.89
CA ARG A 225 -2.37 -14.79 -5.68
C ARG A 225 -1.85 -13.42 -6.08
N ARG A 226 -2.73 -12.61 -6.67
CA ARG A 226 -2.39 -11.25 -7.09
C ARG A 226 -2.22 -10.32 -5.91
N TYR A 227 -3.05 -10.39 -4.87
CA TYR A 227 -2.91 -9.52 -3.72
C TYR A 227 -2.78 -10.39 -2.47
N ILE A 228 -1.82 -10.05 -1.61
CA ILE A 228 -1.57 -10.72 -0.34
C ILE A 228 -1.21 -9.61 0.63
N GLY A 229 -1.93 -9.54 1.74
CA GLY A 229 -1.65 -8.64 2.84
C GLY A 229 -1.62 -9.41 4.15
N ALA A 230 -0.87 -8.89 5.12
CA ALA A 230 -0.88 -9.45 6.46
C ALA A 230 -0.85 -8.37 7.52
N TYR A 231 -1.41 -8.70 8.67
CA TYR A 231 -1.38 -7.89 9.88
C TYR A 231 -1.40 -8.83 11.09
N LEU A 232 -0.91 -8.34 12.22
CA LEU A 232 -1.03 -9.03 13.49
C LEU A 232 -2.23 -8.51 14.26
N THR A 233 -2.82 -9.35 15.10
CA THR A 233 -3.72 -8.90 16.16
C THR A 233 -2.99 -7.97 17.13
N GLU A 234 -3.73 -7.13 17.85
CA GLU A 234 -3.16 -6.17 18.82
C GLU A 234 -2.32 -6.88 19.91
N ASP A 235 -2.76 -8.05 20.33
CA ASP A 235 -2.04 -8.90 21.28
C ASP A 235 -0.80 -9.60 20.67
N GLU A 236 -0.54 -9.42 19.37
CA GLU A 236 0.50 -10.09 18.55
C GLU A 236 0.41 -11.62 18.53
N ARG A 237 -0.69 -12.19 19.01
CA ARG A 237 -0.86 -13.63 19.07
C ARG A 237 -1.10 -14.24 17.70
N TYR A 238 -1.83 -13.54 16.83
CA TYR A 238 -2.24 -14.09 15.55
C TYR A 238 -1.70 -13.28 14.38
N LEU A 239 -1.07 -13.97 13.43
CA LEU A 239 -0.84 -13.44 12.09
C LEU A 239 -2.08 -13.72 11.24
N ILE A 240 -2.68 -12.67 10.71
CA ILE A 240 -3.79 -12.74 9.75
C ILE A 240 -3.25 -12.50 8.36
N ILE A 241 -3.61 -13.37 7.42
CA ILE A 241 -3.20 -13.25 6.01
C ILE A 241 -4.48 -13.19 5.17
N SER A 242 -4.61 -12.13 4.37
CA SER A 242 -5.65 -12.00 3.35
C SER A 242 -5.03 -12.21 1.97
N ALA A 243 -5.70 -12.96 1.11
CA ALA A 243 -5.22 -13.20 -0.25
C ALA A 243 -6.35 -13.14 -1.29
N SER A 244 -6.09 -12.53 -2.44
CA SER A 244 -7.09 -12.36 -3.51
C SER A 244 -6.48 -12.32 -4.91
N ASN A 245 -7.32 -12.50 -5.93
CA ASN A 245 -6.95 -12.30 -7.34
C ASN A 245 -7.57 -11.04 -7.96
N SER A 246 -8.52 -10.44 -7.25
CA SER A 246 -9.26 -9.26 -7.67
C SER A 246 -9.42 -8.29 -6.50
N THR A 247 -10.04 -7.13 -6.74
CA THR A 247 -10.34 -6.12 -5.73
C THR A 247 -11.61 -6.42 -4.92
N SER A 248 -12.26 -7.56 -5.18
CA SER A 248 -13.38 -8.06 -4.39
C SER A 248 -13.28 -9.58 -4.25
N GLY A 249 -13.68 -10.08 -3.09
CA GLY A 249 -13.51 -11.49 -2.76
C GLY A 249 -12.10 -11.77 -2.25
N ASN A 250 -11.98 -12.36 -1.07
CA ASN A 250 -10.68 -12.77 -0.53
C ASN A 250 -10.75 -14.05 0.28
N GLU A 251 -9.67 -14.80 0.22
CA GLU A 251 -9.34 -15.83 1.18
C GLU A 251 -8.86 -15.17 2.48
N LEU A 252 -9.00 -15.88 3.59
CA LEU A 252 -8.50 -15.45 4.90
C LEU A 252 -7.83 -16.64 5.59
N TYR A 253 -6.65 -16.40 6.15
CA TYR A 253 -5.85 -17.38 6.87
C TYR A 253 -5.36 -16.82 8.20
N LEU A 254 -4.99 -17.73 9.10
CA LEU A 254 -4.63 -17.46 10.47
C LEU A 254 -3.42 -18.30 10.87
N LYS A 255 -2.45 -17.74 11.58
CA LYS A 255 -1.38 -18.50 12.26
C LYS A 255 -1.27 -18.04 13.72
N ASP A 256 -1.23 -18.97 14.66
CA ASP A 256 -1.05 -18.67 16.10
C ASP A 256 0.45 -18.57 16.41
N LEU A 257 0.95 -17.35 16.53
CA LEU A 257 2.35 -17.04 16.81
C LEU A 257 2.76 -17.37 18.26
N SER A 258 1.81 -17.65 19.17
CA SER A 258 2.14 -18.13 20.51
C SER A 258 2.57 -19.60 20.55
N VAL A 259 2.41 -20.32 19.43
CA VAL A 259 2.80 -21.72 19.28
C VAL A 259 3.87 -21.83 18.18
N GLU A 260 5.10 -22.16 18.56
CA GLU A 260 6.26 -22.18 17.63
C GLU A 260 6.04 -23.09 16.41
N SER A 261 5.37 -24.24 16.60
CA SER A 261 5.05 -25.18 15.51
C SER A 261 3.70 -24.91 14.84
N SER A 262 3.09 -23.75 15.04
CA SER A 262 1.79 -23.42 14.43
C SER A 262 1.90 -23.34 12.91
N GLU A 263 0.97 -24.00 12.23
CA GLU A 263 0.80 -23.90 10.78
C GLU A 263 -0.14 -22.75 10.41
N ILE A 264 -0.12 -22.34 9.14
CA ILE A 264 -1.11 -21.42 8.61
C ILE A 264 -2.41 -22.20 8.39
N ILE A 265 -3.45 -21.84 9.14
CA ILE A 265 -4.78 -22.43 9.10
C ILE A 265 -5.68 -21.61 8.18
N THR A 266 -6.43 -22.30 7.34
CA THR A 266 -7.46 -21.70 6.50
C THR A 266 -8.69 -21.30 7.32
N VAL A 267 -9.06 -20.02 7.28
CA VAL A 267 -10.36 -19.53 7.74
C VAL A 267 -11.37 -19.74 6.61
N ILE A 268 -11.09 -19.17 5.42
CA ILE A 268 -11.90 -19.35 4.21
C ILE A 268 -11.00 -19.27 2.97
N ASN A 269 -11.26 -20.08 1.93
CA ASN A 269 -10.40 -20.25 0.75
C ASN A 269 -11.13 -20.07 -0.59
N ASN A 270 -12.14 -19.22 -0.63
CA ASN A 270 -12.82 -18.83 -1.87
C ASN A 270 -12.82 -17.30 -2.03
N PHE A 271 -13.35 -16.82 -3.15
CA PHE A 271 -13.43 -15.38 -3.47
C PHE A 271 -14.87 -14.88 -3.59
N ASP A 272 -15.84 -15.62 -3.04
CA ASP A 272 -17.25 -15.31 -3.21
C ASP A 272 -17.69 -14.11 -2.37
N SER A 273 -16.90 -13.76 -1.35
CA SER A 273 -17.22 -12.73 -0.36
C SER A 273 -15.95 -12.07 0.20
N ASN A 274 -16.12 -10.90 0.79
CA ASN A 274 -15.06 -10.14 1.45
C ASN A 274 -15.05 -10.48 2.94
N HIS A 275 -13.85 -10.58 3.51
CA HIS A 275 -13.61 -10.97 4.88
C HIS A 275 -12.40 -10.22 5.45
N TYR A 276 -12.53 -9.68 6.66
CA TYR A 276 -11.37 -9.22 7.43
C TYR A 276 -11.62 -9.39 8.93
N LEU A 277 -10.56 -9.68 9.67
CA LEU A 277 -10.60 -9.67 11.13
C LEU A 277 -10.73 -8.22 11.60
N VAL A 278 -11.74 -7.96 12.41
CA VAL A 278 -11.95 -6.67 13.08
C VAL A 278 -11.10 -6.62 14.35
N ASP A 279 -11.16 -7.68 15.16
CA ASP A 279 -10.44 -7.78 16.43
C ASP A 279 -10.43 -9.23 16.98
N ASN A 280 -9.73 -9.48 18.09
CA ASN A 280 -9.81 -10.71 18.86
C ASN A 280 -9.84 -10.47 20.39
N ILE A 281 -10.49 -11.39 21.12
CA ILE A 281 -10.36 -11.50 22.58
C ILE A 281 -9.92 -12.92 22.91
N GLY A 282 -8.63 -13.08 23.24
CA GLY A 282 -8.03 -14.41 23.33
C GLY A 282 -8.18 -15.14 22.00
N SER A 283 -8.71 -16.37 22.01
CA SER A 283 -8.98 -17.14 20.78
C SER A 283 -10.26 -16.74 20.05
N LYS A 284 -11.11 -15.90 20.63
CA LYS A 284 -12.36 -15.50 19.98
C LYS A 284 -12.09 -14.40 18.95
N LEU A 285 -12.30 -14.72 17.68
CA LEU A 285 -12.15 -13.83 16.54
C LEU A 285 -13.45 -13.11 16.24
N TYR A 286 -13.35 -11.84 15.85
CA TYR A 286 -14.45 -11.00 15.38
C TYR A 286 -14.20 -10.66 13.92
N ILE A 287 -15.02 -11.17 13.01
CA ILE A 287 -14.77 -11.11 11.56
C ILE A 287 -15.90 -10.32 10.90
N TYR A 288 -15.55 -9.32 10.11
CA TYR A 288 -16.48 -8.73 9.16
C TYR A 288 -16.62 -9.64 7.95
N THR A 289 -17.84 -9.81 7.45
CA THR A 289 -18.08 -10.51 6.19
C THR A 289 -19.34 -10.04 5.48
N ASN A 290 -19.37 -10.15 4.15
CA ASN A 290 -20.60 -10.06 3.35
C ASN A 290 -21.09 -11.42 2.82
N LEU A 291 -20.56 -12.53 3.36
CA LEU A 291 -21.02 -13.88 3.04
C LEU A 291 -22.47 -14.07 3.49
N GLU A 292 -23.33 -14.33 2.50
CA GLU A 292 -24.80 -14.41 2.68
C GLU A 292 -25.40 -13.16 3.36
N ALA A 293 -24.71 -12.02 3.23
CA ALA A 293 -25.09 -10.76 3.85
C ALA A 293 -24.65 -9.57 2.96
N PRO A 294 -25.38 -9.23 1.89
CA PRO A 294 -25.03 -8.14 0.96
C PRO A 294 -24.67 -6.79 1.62
N ASN A 295 -25.32 -6.41 2.72
CA ASN A 295 -25.04 -5.19 3.49
C ASN A 295 -23.98 -5.39 4.59
N GLY A 296 -23.39 -6.58 4.67
CA GLY A 296 -22.35 -6.94 5.63
C GLY A 296 -22.89 -7.32 7.00
N LYS A 297 -22.09 -8.09 7.73
CA LYS A 297 -22.34 -8.48 9.13
C LYS A 297 -21.03 -8.71 9.87
N ILE A 298 -21.11 -8.76 11.19
CA ILE A 298 -20.00 -9.18 12.06
C ILE A 298 -20.33 -10.54 12.66
N VAL A 299 -19.43 -11.50 12.49
CA VAL A 299 -19.53 -12.84 13.09
C VAL A 299 -18.43 -13.04 14.12
N THR A 300 -18.64 -14.04 14.99
CA THR A 300 -17.61 -14.52 15.90
C THR A 300 -17.35 -16.00 15.71
N VAL A 301 -16.10 -16.40 15.93
CA VAL A 301 -15.64 -17.79 15.84
C VAL A 301 -14.43 -17.99 16.75
N ASP A 302 -14.15 -19.24 17.14
CA ASP A 302 -12.90 -19.56 17.84
C ASP A 302 -11.78 -19.86 16.84
N ALA A 303 -10.58 -19.34 17.12
CA ALA A 303 -9.37 -19.53 16.31
C ALA A 303 -8.98 -21.00 16.11
N ALA A 304 -9.39 -21.92 16.99
CA ALA A 304 -9.14 -23.36 16.83
C ALA A 304 -10.01 -24.01 15.74
N GLN A 305 -11.17 -23.42 15.42
CA GLN A 305 -12.09 -23.91 14.38
C GLN A 305 -12.67 -22.72 13.59
N PRO A 306 -11.82 -21.96 12.87
CA PRO A 306 -12.18 -20.64 12.34
C PRO A 306 -13.08 -20.68 11.10
N GLN A 307 -13.49 -21.85 10.63
CA GLN A 307 -14.21 -22.03 9.37
C GLN A 307 -15.66 -21.50 9.43
N PRO A 308 -16.25 -21.04 8.29
CA PRO A 308 -17.60 -20.47 8.24
C PRO A 308 -18.71 -21.30 8.89
N SER A 309 -18.60 -22.63 8.89
CA SER A 309 -19.57 -23.52 9.55
C SER A 309 -19.68 -23.32 11.06
N HIS A 310 -18.71 -22.65 11.68
CA HIS A 310 -18.68 -22.34 13.11
C HIS A 310 -18.97 -20.87 13.42
N TRP A 311 -19.19 -20.04 12.40
CA TRP A 311 -19.46 -18.63 12.57
C TRP A 311 -20.83 -18.40 13.21
N LYS A 312 -20.86 -17.46 14.15
CA LYS A 312 -22.08 -17.01 14.81
C LYS A 312 -22.21 -15.51 14.65
N ASP A 313 -23.33 -15.07 14.10
CA ASP A 313 -23.64 -13.65 13.98
C ASP A 313 -23.55 -12.98 15.36
N LEU A 314 -22.79 -11.88 15.42
CA LEU A 314 -22.70 -10.98 16.57
C LEU A 314 -23.47 -9.69 16.29
N ILE A 315 -23.16 -9.07 15.14
CA ILE A 315 -23.93 -7.97 14.59
C ILE A 315 -24.52 -8.50 13.29
N PRO A 316 -25.80 -8.91 13.28
CA PRO A 316 -26.43 -9.43 12.08
C PRO A 316 -26.55 -8.33 11.02
N GLU A 317 -26.71 -8.75 9.77
CA GLU A 317 -27.05 -7.84 8.67
C GLU A 317 -28.36 -7.10 8.97
N THR A 318 -28.45 -5.83 8.57
CA THR A 318 -29.69 -5.06 8.60
C THR A 318 -30.09 -4.58 7.22
N ASP A 319 -31.39 -4.37 7.01
CA ASP A 319 -31.89 -3.60 5.88
C ASP A 319 -31.43 -2.13 6.04
N ASN A 320 -31.12 -1.47 4.91
CA ASN A 320 -30.75 -0.05 4.87
C ASN A 320 -31.92 0.87 5.26
#